data_AF-A0A9P9Q1Y2-F1
#
_entry.id   AF-A0A9P9Q1Y2-F1
#
_cell.length_a   1.000
_cell.length_b   1.000
_cell.length_c   1.000
_cell.angle_alpha   90.00
_cell.angle_beta   90.00
_cell.angle_gamma   90.00
#
_symmetry.space_group_name_H-M   'P 1'
#
loop_
_entity.id
_entity.type
_entity.pdbx_description
1 polymer ?
#
loop_
_entity_poly.entity_id
_entity_poly.type
_entity_poly.pdbx_seq_one_letter_code
_entity_poly.pdbx_strand_id
1 'polypeptide(L)'
;MKFLQVATAALTAASTAYGAPVEKRAAKVDELVGFAAGTTGGGSGAGTTVASCSELAAAVKVGGVIKIKGTLTGCGIVKVAVSNTSLLGVGSNAGLTDGGFQVRKVSNIIIRNLKFYRAPKGKDLVDIDESTKVWVDHNDFSSIGITGDKDTYDGLLDAKHGADSITFSWNKFHDHWKGSLVGHSDNNAGEDTGKLRVTYHHNSFINVNSRLPSIRFGTGHIYSSCYSGGISGVNSRMGAQVLVEQNSFSNNPLAIVTDLDSDLEGSANESGNIYTNASTRITKKSSYKPSYSYTTDPAASVCAIVAKSAGVGVVTF
;
A
#
# COMPACT_ATOMS: atom_id res chain seq x y z
N MET A 1 56.17 43.55 -37.89
CA MET A 1 55.22 43.62 -36.77
C MET A 1 54.53 42.28 -36.69
N LYS A 2 54.84 41.46 -35.68
CA LYS A 2 54.30 40.09 -35.53
C LYS A 2 52.98 40.16 -34.75
N PHE A 3 51.91 39.66 -35.36
CA PHE A 3 50.60 39.50 -34.74
C PHE A 3 50.64 38.31 -33.76
N LEU A 4 50.21 38.53 -32.51
CA LEU A 4 49.84 37.45 -31.59
C LEU A 4 48.32 37.26 -31.66
N GLN A 5 47.87 36.11 -32.15
CA GLN A 5 46.51 35.64 -31.96
C GLN A 5 46.37 35.12 -30.53
N VAL A 6 45.47 35.71 -29.76
CA VAL A 6 45.04 35.18 -28.46
C VAL A 6 43.90 34.19 -28.74
N ALA A 7 44.17 32.90 -28.56
CA ALA A 7 43.15 31.85 -28.65
C ALA A 7 42.41 31.75 -27.30
N THR A 8 41.14 32.12 -27.30
CA THR A 8 40.24 31.94 -26.15
C THR A 8 39.77 30.49 -26.11
N ALA A 9 40.31 29.69 -25.19
CA ALA A 9 39.84 28.34 -24.94
C ALA A 9 38.51 28.38 -24.16
N ALA A 10 37.40 28.02 -24.81
CA ALA A 10 36.12 27.82 -24.15
C ALA A 10 36.16 26.47 -23.40
N LEU A 11 36.17 26.49 -22.07
CA LEU A 11 35.92 25.30 -21.25
C LEU A 11 34.42 24.97 -21.33
N THR A 12 34.06 23.97 -22.13
CA THR A 12 32.75 23.30 -22.01
C THR A 12 32.79 22.40 -20.79
N ALA A 13 32.09 22.78 -19.71
CA ALA A 13 31.81 21.88 -18.60
C ALA A 13 30.89 20.75 -19.10
N ALA A 14 31.46 19.58 -19.37
CA ALA A 14 30.68 18.38 -19.60
C ALA A 14 30.09 17.94 -18.26
N SER A 15 28.78 18.19 -18.06
CA SER A 15 28.03 17.60 -16.96
C SER A 15 27.85 16.10 -17.24
N THR A 16 28.78 15.29 -16.76
CA THR A 16 28.55 13.85 -16.62
C THR A 16 27.46 13.68 -15.56
N ALA A 17 26.22 13.48 -15.99
CA ALA A 17 25.17 12.95 -15.13
C ALA A 17 25.61 11.54 -14.72
N TYR A 18 26.29 11.43 -13.57
CA TYR A 18 26.50 10.16 -12.90
C TYR A 18 25.12 9.66 -12.48
N GLY A 19 24.51 8.83 -13.31
CA GLY A 19 23.41 7.98 -12.87
C GLY A 19 23.98 7.09 -11.77
N ALA A 20 23.64 7.37 -10.52
CA ALA A 20 23.98 6.49 -9.42
C ALA A 20 23.54 5.06 -9.80
N PRO A 21 24.40 4.05 -9.62
CA PRO A 21 23.99 2.67 -9.92
C PRO A 21 22.76 2.35 -9.08
N VAL A 22 21.66 1.97 -9.73
CA VAL A 22 20.46 1.49 -9.03
C VAL A 22 20.90 0.30 -8.18
N GLU A 23 20.83 0.45 -6.86
CA GLU A 23 21.21 -0.62 -5.96
C GLU A 23 20.32 -1.84 -6.20
N LYS A 24 20.94 -3.02 -6.21
CA LYS A 24 20.22 -4.28 -6.40
C LYS A 24 19.30 -4.48 -5.20
N ARG A 25 18.04 -4.84 -5.49
CA ARG A 25 17.04 -5.17 -4.47
C ARG A 25 17.58 -6.21 -3.47
N ALA A 26 17.45 -5.92 -2.18
CA ALA A 26 17.76 -6.80 -1.07
C ALA A 26 16.55 -7.65 -0.63
N ALA A 27 15.33 -7.08 -0.61
CA ALA A 27 14.13 -7.80 -0.19
C ALA A 27 13.73 -8.90 -1.19
N LYS A 28 13.21 -10.01 -0.65
CA LYS A 28 12.52 -11.02 -1.46
C LYS A 28 11.15 -10.49 -1.88
N VAL A 29 10.73 -10.87 -3.09
CA VAL A 29 9.46 -10.42 -3.67
C VAL A 29 8.30 -11.27 -3.19
N ASP A 30 8.48 -12.59 -3.13
CA ASP A 30 7.44 -13.52 -2.70
C ASP A 30 7.69 -13.99 -1.25
N GLU A 31 7.67 -13.05 -0.31
CA GLU A 31 7.85 -13.32 1.11
C GLU A 31 6.98 -12.39 1.96
N LEU A 32 6.25 -12.97 2.90
CA LEU A 32 5.47 -12.23 3.88
C LEU A 32 6.39 -11.71 4.99
N VAL A 33 6.51 -10.39 5.10
CA VAL A 33 7.24 -9.70 6.16
C VAL A 33 6.32 -8.75 6.90
N GLY A 34 6.45 -8.66 8.23
CA GLY A 34 5.74 -7.69 9.04
C GLY A 34 4.69 -8.27 9.97
N PHE A 35 3.72 -7.45 10.35
CA PHE A 35 2.75 -7.77 11.40
C PHE A 35 1.83 -8.94 11.08
N ALA A 36 1.61 -9.25 9.79
CA ALA A 36 0.85 -10.43 9.39
C ALA A 36 1.67 -11.73 9.38
N ALA A 37 2.94 -11.73 9.84
CA ALA A 37 3.76 -12.94 9.90
C ALA A 37 3.00 -14.14 10.49
N GLY A 38 3.11 -15.30 9.83
CA GLY A 38 2.34 -16.51 10.15
C GLY A 38 0.97 -16.61 9.48
N THR A 39 0.59 -15.65 8.62
CA THR A 39 -0.59 -15.77 7.75
C THR A 39 -0.30 -16.77 6.62
N THR A 40 -1.10 -17.83 6.53
CA THR A 40 -1.01 -18.91 5.55
C THR A 40 -2.20 -18.97 4.60
N GLY A 41 -3.26 -18.19 4.86
CA GLY A 41 -4.48 -18.16 4.07
C GLY A 41 -5.15 -19.53 3.99
N GLY A 42 -5.58 -19.90 2.79
CA GLY A 42 -6.16 -21.21 2.47
C GLY A 42 -5.18 -22.38 2.44
N GLY A 43 -3.91 -22.17 2.78
CA GLY A 43 -2.86 -23.18 2.71
C GLY A 43 -2.40 -23.48 1.29
N SER A 44 -1.88 -24.69 1.07
CA SER A 44 -1.23 -25.11 -0.18
C SER A 44 -2.09 -26.03 -1.07
N GLY A 45 -3.40 -26.12 -0.81
CA GLY A 45 -4.31 -26.93 -1.62
C GLY A 45 -4.43 -26.41 -3.05
N ALA A 46 -4.81 -27.28 -3.99
CA ALA A 46 -4.99 -26.90 -5.40
C ALA A 46 -6.01 -25.75 -5.59
N GLY A 47 -7.01 -25.70 -4.70
CA GLY A 47 -8.03 -24.67 -4.66
C GLY A 47 -9.10 -24.81 -5.74
N THR A 48 -10.07 -23.89 -5.69
CA THR A 48 -11.15 -23.78 -6.66
C THR A 48 -10.86 -22.64 -7.62
N THR A 49 -10.87 -22.90 -8.92
CA THR A 49 -10.76 -21.82 -9.92
C THR A 49 -12.14 -21.28 -10.27
N VAL A 50 -12.29 -19.96 -10.27
CA VAL A 50 -13.53 -19.25 -10.59
C VAL A 50 -13.30 -18.26 -11.72
N ALA A 51 -14.27 -18.10 -12.61
CA ALA A 51 -14.21 -17.21 -13.78
C ALA A 51 -15.47 -16.34 -13.93
N SER A 52 -16.35 -16.32 -12.92
CA SER A 52 -17.56 -15.51 -12.87
C SER A 52 -17.86 -15.02 -11.45
N CYS A 53 -18.66 -13.94 -11.33
CA CYS A 53 -19.06 -13.42 -10.02
C CYS A 53 -19.88 -14.42 -9.20
N SER A 54 -20.71 -15.25 -9.85
CA SER A 54 -21.51 -16.28 -9.18
C SER A 54 -20.64 -17.40 -8.60
N GLU A 55 -19.64 -17.88 -9.37
CA GLU A 55 -18.67 -18.86 -8.88
C GLU A 55 -17.82 -18.28 -7.76
N LEU A 56 -17.36 -17.04 -7.89
CA LEU A 56 -16.62 -16.35 -6.82
C LEU A 56 -17.48 -16.25 -5.55
N ALA A 57 -18.72 -15.79 -5.66
CA ALA A 57 -19.65 -15.68 -4.53
C ALA A 57 -19.99 -17.03 -3.88
N ALA A 58 -19.95 -18.12 -4.63
CA ALA A 58 -20.09 -19.47 -4.08
C ALA A 58 -18.80 -19.94 -3.38
N ALA A 59 -17.64 -19.74 -4.01
CA ALA A 59 -16.35 -20.19 -3.48
C ALA A 59 -15.98 -19.51 -2.16
N VAL A 60 -16.25 -18.20 -2.00
CA VAL A 60 -15.94 -17.48 -0.75
C VAL A 60 -16.75 -17.96 0.46
N LYS A 61 -17.86 -18.67 0.25
CA LYS A 61 -18.64 -19.30 1.32
C LYS A 61 -18.04 -20.62 1.78
N VAL A 62 -17.15 -21.21 0.97
CA VAL A 62 -16.42 -22.45 1.28
C VAL A 62 -15.06 -22.12 1.89
N GLY A 63 -14.38 -21.08 1.40
CA GLY A 63 -13.03 -20.70 1.84
C GLY A 63 -11.94 -21.57 1.20
N GLY A 64 -10.77 -21.63 1.84
CA GLY A 64 -9.60 -22.32 1.28
C GLY A 64 -8.92 -21.52 0.17
N VAL A 65 -8.28 -22.20 -0.78
CA VAL A 65 -7.63 -21.53 -1.92
C VAL A 65 -8.63 -21.28 -3.03
N ILE A 66 -8.80 -20.02 -3.43
CA ILE A 66 -9.71 -19.57 -4.49
C ILE A 66 -8.87 -18.84 -5.54
N LYS A 67 -8.84 -19.40 -6.75
CA LYS A 67 -8.10 -18.85 -7.89
C LYS A 67 -9.04 -18.10 -8.81
N ILE A 68 -8.87 -16.80 -8.97
CA ILE A 68 -9.71 -15.94 -9.81
C ILE A 68 -9.06 -15.85 -11.19
N LYS A 69 -9.79 -16.26 -12.23
CA LYS A 69 -9.31 -16.24 -13.61
C LYS A 69 -10.02 -15.15 -14.42
N GLY A 70 -9.23 -14.27 -15.02
CA GLY A 70 -9.74 -13.17 -15.83
C GLY A 70 -10.34 -12.03 -15.00
N THR A 71 -10.84 -11.01 -15.69
CA THR A 71 -11.44 -9.83 -15.06
C THR A 71 -12.93 -10.05 -14.86
N LEU A 72 -13.38 -10.09 -13.60
CA LEU A 72 -14.79 -10.21 -13.25
C LEU A 72 -15.39 -8.82 -13.10
N THR A 73 -16.50 -8.53 -13.78
CA THR A 73 -17.11 -7.18 -13.77
C THR A 73 -18.43 -7.18 -13.03
N GLY A 74 -18.67 -6.17 -12.19
CA GLY A 74 -19.97 -5.95 -11.55
C GLY A 74 -20.31 -6.94 -10.44
N CYS A 75 -19.30 -7.53 -9.78
CA CYS A 75 -19.53 -8.46 -8.67
C CYS A 75 -20.05 -7.77 -7.40
N GLY A 76 -20.04 -6.44 -7.34
CA GLY A 76 -20.30 -5.69 -6.13
C GLY A 76 -19.23 -5.98 -5.06
N ILE A 77 -19.59 -5.77 -3.79
CA ILE A 77 -18.71 -6.12 -2.67
C ILE A 77 -18.94 -7.57 -2.27
N VAL A 78 -17.96 -8.42 -2.57
CA VAL A 78 -17.96 -9.84 -2.21
C VAL A 78 -17.52 -9.97 -0.75
N LYS A 79 -18.39 -10.54 0.09
CA LYS A 79 -18.10 -10.75 1.52
C LYS A 79 -17.26 -12.00 1.72
N VAL A 80 -16.08 -11.83 2.30
CA VAL A 80 -15.18 -12.91 2.72
C VAL A 80 -15.37 -13.11 4.22
N ALA A 81 -16.19 -14.10 4.57
CA ALA A 81 -16.62 -14.38 5.94
C ALA A 81 -16.16 -15.77 6.44
N VAL A 82 -15.20 -16.39 5.74
CA VAL A 82 -14.58 -17.66 6.11
C VAL A 82 -13.08 -17.46 6.31
N SER A 83 -12.58 -17.77 7.51
CA SER A 83 -11.16 -17.76 7.86
C SER A 83 -10.36 -18.79 7.06
N ASN A 84 -9.03 -18.65 7.01
CA ASN A 84 -8.15 -19.53 6.24
C ASN A 84 -8.52 -19.54 4.75
N THR A 85 -8.53 -18.35 4.14
CA THR A 85 -8.91 -18.17 2.74
C THR A 85 -7.82 -17.42 1.98
N SER A 86 -7.47 -17.92 0.80
CA SER A 86 -6.59 -17.24 -0.15
C SER A 86 -7.37 -16.88 -1.41
N LEU A 87 -7.38 -15.61 -1.77
CA LEU A 87 -7.93 -15.08 -3.02
C LEU A 87 -6.75 -14.73 -3.94
N LEU A 88 -6.53 -15.55 -4.96
CA LEU A 88 -5.33 -15.52 -5.79
C LEU A 88 -5.69 -15.26 -7.25
N GLY A 89 -5.12 -14.23 -7.87
CA GLY A 89 -5.34 -13.98 -9.29
C GLY A 89 -4.50 -14.89 -10.19
N VAL A 90 -5.11 -15.48 -11.22
CA VAL A 90 -4.42 -16.29 -12.23
C VAL A 90 -3.87 -15.39 -13.35
N GLY A 91 -2.56 -15.50 -13.61
CA GLY A 91 -1.88 -14.68 -14.61
C GLY A 91 -1.83 -13.19 -14.23
N SER A 92 -1.70 -12.29 -15.22
CA SER A 92 -1.54 -10.85 -14.99
C SER A 92 -2.81 -10.02 -15.18
N ASN A 93 -3.94 -10.67 -15.47
CA ASN A 93 -5.21 -10.00 -15.84
C ASN A 93 -6.38 -10.38 -14.92
N ALA A 94 -6.14 -11.22 -13.91
CA ALA A 94 -7.15 -11.57 -12.92
C ALA A 94 -7.51 -10.36 -12.06
N GLY A 95 -8.78 -10.20 -11.74
CA GLY A 95 -9.21 -9.03 -10.99
C GLY A 95 -10.71 -8.80 -10.98
N LEU A 96 -11.10 -7.71 -10.34
CA LEU A 96 -12.46 -7.23 -10.26
C LEU A 96 -12.55 -5.81 -10.83
N THR A 97 -13.55 -5.57 -11.67
CA THR A 97 -14.01 -4.24 -12.06
C THR A 97 -15.41 -4.00 -11.50
N ASP A 98 -15.72 -2.82 -10.98
CA ASP A 98 -17.01 -2.55 -10.31
C ASP A 98 -17.30 -3.54 -9.18
N GLY A 99 -16.24 -3.90 -8.46
CA GLY A 99 -16.28 -4.91 -7.42
C GLY A 99 -15.08 -4.85 -6.50
N GLY A 100 -15.20 -5.57 -5.39
CA GLY A 100 -14.22 -5.56 -4.32
C GLY A 100 -14.50 -6.61 -3.27
N PHE A 101 -13.73 -6.59 -2.18
CA PHE A 101 -13.89 -7.52 -1.07
C PHE A 101 -14.19 -6.78 0.23
N GLN A 102 -15.11 -7.35 1.03
CA GLN A 102 -15.18 -7.05 2.45
C GLN A 102 -14.74 -8.28 3.23
N VAL A 103 -13.58 -8.21 3.87
CA VAL A 103 -13.04 -9.22 4.78
C VAL A 103 -13.52 -8.89 6.17
N ARG A 104 -14.43 -9.68 6.73
CA ARG A 104 -15.11 -9.31 7.97
C ARG A 104 -15.21 -10.44 8.99
N LYS A 105 -14.81 -10.14 10.23
CA LYS A 105 -14.89 -11.07 11.38
C LYS A 105 -14.20 -12.42 11.12
N VAL A 106 -13.05 -12.38 10.45
CA VAL A 106 -12.28 -13.56 10.07
C VAL A 106 -10.80 -13.41 10.41
N SER A 107 -10.07 -14.51 10.32
CA SER A 107 -8.62 -14.51 10.47
C SER A 107 -7.94 -15.31 9.37
N ASN A 108 -6.66 -15.05 9.15
CA ASN A 108 -5.79 -15.80 8.24
C ASN A 108 -6.26 -15.70 6.78
N ILE A 109 -6.12 -14.51 6.21
CA ILE A 109 -6.60 -14.18 4.86
C ILE A 109 -5.44 -13.71 3.99
N ILE A 110 -5.38 -14.22 2.76
CA ILE A 110 -4.42 -13.78 1.74
C ILE A 110 -5.20 -13.25 0.54
N ILE A 111 -4.86 -12.05 0.05
CA ILE A 111 -5.38 -11.47 -1.19
C ILE A 111 -4.20 -11.10 -2.08
N ARG A 112 -4.01 -11.80 -3.20
CA ARG A 112 -2.80 -11.63 -4.02
C ARG A 112 -3.03 -11.64 -5.52
N ASN A 113 -2.23 -10.85 -6.22
CA ASN A 113 -2.13 -10.85 -7.68
C ASN A 113 -3.44 -10.48 -8.40
N LEU A 114 -4.22 -9.56 -7.84
CA LEU A 114 -5.50 -9.12 -8.41
C LEU A 114 -5.45 -7.64 -8.82
N LYS A 115 -6.03 -7.34 -9.98
CA LYS A 115 -6.37 -5.98 -10.38
C LYS A 115 -7.73 -5.60 -9.81
N PHE A 116 -7.80 -4.48 -9.12
CA PHE A 116 -9.03 -3.91 -8.60
C PHE A 116 -9.20 -2.54 -9.26
N TYR A 117 -10.20 -2.45 -10.13
CA TYR A 117 -10.49 -1.22 -10.85
C TYR A 117 -11.91 -0.77 -10.55
N ARG A 118 -12.04 0.42 -9.95
CA ARG A 118 -13.33 1.08 -9.70
C ARG A 118 -14.22 0.29 -8.74
N ALA A 119 -14.30 0.72 -7.48
CA ALA A 119 -15.23 0.13 -6.53
C ALA A 119 -16.68 0.44 -6.92
N PRO A 120 -17.68 -0.32 -6.43
CA PRO A 120 -19.05 0.17 -6.40
C PRO A 120 -19.13 1.55 -5.73
N LYS A 121 -20.07 2.41 -6.15
CA LYS A 121 -20.18 3.79 -5.66
C LYS A 121 -20.23 3.83 -4.12
N GLY A 122 -19.39 4.70 -3.53
CA GLY A 122 -19.30 4.87 -2.07
C GLY A 122 -18.80 3.64 -1.31
N LYS A 123 -17.99 2.78 -1.95
CA LYS A 123 -17.36 1.61 -1.34
C LYS A 123 -15.85 1.61 -1.56
N ASP A 124 -15.18 0.82 -0.73
CA ASP A 124 -13.77 0.50 -0.85
C ASP A 124 -13.55 -0.63 -1.86
N LEU A 125 -12.36 -0.73 -2.49
CA LEU A 125 -12.01 -1.93 -3.27
C LEU A 125 -11.74 -3.12 -2.33
N VAL A 126 -11.06 -2.90 -1.22
CA VAL A 126 -10.89 -3.91 -0.17
C VAL A 126 -11.10 -3.25 1.20
N ASP A 127 -12.06 -3.78 1.95
CA ASP A 127 -12.41 -3.36 3.31
C ASP A 127 -12.10 -4.50 4.29
N ILE A 128 -11.19 -4.27 5.23
CA ILE A 128 -10.81 -5.22 6.29
C ILE A 128 -11.43 -4.74 7.59
N ASP A 129 -12.48 -5.43 8.02
CA ASP A 129 -13.35 -5.06 9.14
C ASP A 129 -13.25 -6.14 10.23
N GLU A 130 -12.81 -5.77 11.44
CA GLU A 130 -12.79 -6.68 12.60
C GLU A 130 -12.08 -8.02 12.31
N SER A 131 -11.00 -7.97 11.53
CA SER A 131 -10.31 -9.17 11.01
C SER A 131 -8.82 -9.15 11.32
N THR A 132 -8.21 -10.32 11.45
CA THR A 132 -6.80 -10.44 11.88
C THR A 132 -5.96 -11.31 10.96
N LYS A 133 -4.63 -11.14 10.97
CA LYS A 133 -3.71 -11.96 10.15
C LYS A 133 -4.08 -11.89 8.66
N VAL A 134 -3.96 -10.70 8.10
CA VAL A 134 -4.34 -10.42 6.72
C VAL A 134 -3.12 -9.95 5.92
N TRP A 135 -2.86 -10.62 4.80
CA TRP A 135 -1.80 -10.28 3.86
C TRP A 135 -2.39 -9.89 2.50
N VAL A 136 -2.19 -8.63 2.11
CA VAL A 136 -2.62 -8.11 0.80
C VAL A 136 -1.38 -7.78 -0.01
N ASP A 137 -1.11 -8.53 -1.06
CA ASP A 137 0.18 -8.50 -1.74
C ASP A 137 0.15 -8.64 -3.26
N HIS A 138 1.00 -7.88 -3.97
CA HIS A 138 1.06 -7.89 -5.44
C HIS A 138 -0.26 -7.55 -6.14
N ASN A 139 -1.09 -6.72 -5.52
CA ASN A 139 -2.32 -6.25 -6.16
C ASN A 139 -2.12 -4.89 -6.83
N ASP A 140 -3.03 -4.56 -7.73
CA ASP A 140 -3.11 -3.29 -8.43
C ASP A 140 -4.46 -2.66 -8.10
N PHE A 141 -4.47 -1.46 -7.54
CA PHE A 141 -5.66 -0.75 -7.05
C PHE A 141 -5.77 0.60 -7.73
N SER A 142 -6.88 0.82 -8.43
CA SER A 142 -7.13 2.09 -9.10
C SER A 142 -8.59 2.43 -9.30
N SER A 143 -8.83 3.69 -9.67
CA SER A 143 -10.13 4.19 -10.09
C SER A 143 -9.96 5.05 -11.34
N ILE A 144 -10.93 5.93 -11.62
CA ILE A 144 -10.92 6.81 -12.79
C ILE A 144 -10.00 8.04 -12.65
N GLY A 145 -9.04 8.01 -11.71
CA GLY A 145 -8.19 9.15 -11.39
C GLY A 145 -8.77 10.10 -10.34
N ILE A 146 -8.03 11.18 -10.12
CA ILE A 146 -8.42 12.30 -9.24
C ILE A 146 -9.38 13.21 -10.02
N THR A 147 -10.57 12.69 -10.32
CA THR A 147 -11.60 13.38 -11.09
C THR A 147 -12.95 13.30 -10.37
N GLY A 148 -13.81 14.29 -10.64
CA GLY A 148 -15.14 14.36 -10.03
C GLY A 148 -15.13 14.51 -8.50
N ASP A 149 -16.21 14.06 -7.87
CA ASP A 149 -16.34 14.06 -6.41
C ASP A 149 -15.48 12.96 -5.79
N LYS A 150 -14.65 13.34 -4.81
CA LYS A 150 -13.78 12.45 -4.04
C LYS A 150 -14.49 11.29 -3.34
N ASP A 151 -15.80 11.39 -3.13
CA ASP A 151 -16.65 10.40 -2.46
C ASP A 151 -17.52 9.60 -3.45
N THR A 152 -17.31 9.77 -4.77
CA THR A 152 -17.89 8.85 -5.77
C THR A 152 -17.45 7.41 -5.50
N TYR A 153 -16.17 7.23 -5.18
CA TYR A 153 -15.60 6.00 -4.63
C TYR A 153 -15.08 6.30 -3.21
N ASP A 154 -14.90 5.26 -2.38
CA ASP A 154 -14.34 5.46 -1.04
C ASP A 154 -12.84 5.21 -1.00
N GLY A 155 -12.32 4.26 -0.21
CA GLY A 155 -10.90 3.91 -0.17
C GLY A 155 -10.46 2.88 -1.21
N LEU A 156 -9.15 2.73 -1.44
CA LEU A 156 -8.63 1.57 -2.17
C LEU A 156 -8.51 0.37 -1.23
N LEU A 157 -7.86 0.54 -0.08
CA LEU A 157 -7.58 -0.54 0.86
C LEU A 157 -7.68 -0.04 2.30
N ASP A 158 -8.77 -0.36 2.97
CA ASP A 158 -9.06 0.16 4.31
C ASP A 158 -9.07 -0.96 5.37
N ALA A 159 -8.68 -0.61 6.60
CA ALA A 159 -8.73 -1.48 7.76
C ALA A 159 -9.36 -0.75 8.96
N LYS A 160 -10.38 -1.35 9.59
CA LYS A 160 -11.17 -0.70 10.64
C LYS A 160 -11.73 -1.68 11.67
N HIS A 161 -12.39 -1.15 12.69
CA HIS A 161 -13.06 -1.91 13.75
C HIS A 161 -12.14 -2.92 14.43
N GLY A 162 -10.96 -2.46 14.85
CA GLY A 162 -10.00 -3.28 15.56
C GLY A 162 -9.35 -4.38 14.71
N ALA A 163 -9.37 -4.27 13.37
CA ALA A 163 -8.56 -5.13 12.53
C ALA A 163 -7.08 -5.09 12.96
N ASP A 164 -6.34 -6.20 12.82
CA ASP A 164 -5.00 -6.28 13.42
C ASP A 164 -4.07 -7.33 12.78
N SER A 165 -2.77 -7.23 13.01
CA SER A 165 -1.77 -8.13 12.42
C SER A 165 -1.84 -8.14 10.88
N ILE A 166 -1.57 -6.99 10.26
CA ILE A 166 -1.79 -6.77 8.83
C ILE A 166 -0.46 -6.44 8.12
N THR A 167 -0.26 -7.00 6.92
CA THR A 167 0.81 -6.59 6.00
C THR A 167 0.22 -6.29 4.63
N PHE A 168 0.52 -5.11 4.11
CA PHE A 168 0.28 -4.71 2.72
C PHE A 168 1.62 -4.52 2.01
N SER A 169 1.94 -5.41 1.08
CA SER A 169 3.25 -5.45 0.44
C SER A 169 3.19 -5.51 -1.08
N TRP A 170 4.16 -4.89 -1.76
CA TRP A 170 4.29 -5.03 -3.21
C TRP A 170 3.03 -4.65 -4.00
N ASN A 171 2.15 -3.80 -3.49
CA ASN A 171 0.95 -3.35 -4.18
C ASN A 171 1.19 -2.07 -4.98
N LYS A 172 0.41 -1.86 -6.04
CA LYS A 172 0.32 -0.60 -6.78
C LYS A 172 -1.00 0.09 -6.42
N PHE A 173 -0.92 1.31 -5.92
CA PHE A 173 -2.02 2.22 -5.70
C PHE A 173 -1.87 3.40 -6.65
N HIS A 174 -2.85 3.63 -7.51
CA HIS A 174 -2.80 4.76 -8.42
C HIS A 174 -4.15 5.31 -8.82
N ASP A 175 -4.15 6.55 -9.29
CA ASP A 175 -5.29 7.20 -9.94
C ASP A 175 -6.56 7.18 -9.07
N HIS A 176 -6.46 7.78 -7.87
CA HIS A 176 -7.55 7.75 -6.90
C HIS A 176 -7.47 8.86 -5.82
N TRP A 177 -8.59 9.15 -5.17
CA TRP A 177 -8.67 10.19 -4.13
C TRP A 177 -8.16 9.73 -2.75
N LYS A 178 -8.63 8.58 -2.23
CA LYS A 178 -8.37 8.13 -0.86
C LYS A 178 -7.65 6.77 -0.85
N GLY A 179 -6.34 6.77 -0.64
CA GLY A 179 -5.51 5.56 -0.76
C GLY A 179 -5.91 4.45 0.24
N SER A 180 -5.51 4.62 1.49
CA SER A 180 -5.66 3.59 2.52
C SER A 180 -5.86 4.19 3.91
N LEU A 181 -6.98 3.85 4.55
CA LEU A 181 -7.34 4.25 5.90
C LEU A 181 -7.13 3.08 6.89
N VAL A 182 -6.58 3.39 8.06
CA VAL A 182 -6.44 2.47 9.18
C VAL A 182 -7.04 3.15 10.42
N GLY A 183 -8.21 2.68 10.85
CA GLY A 183 -9.02 3.32 11.91
C GLY A 183 -9.93 4.42 11.35
N HIS A 184 -11.24 4.17 11.39
CA HIS A 184 -12.23 4.95 10.62
C HIS A 184 -12.73 6.23 11.32
N SER A 185 -12.61 6.32 12.64
CA SER A 185 -13.23 7.39 13.44
C SER A 185 -12.40 7.76 14.67
N ASP A 186 -12.31 9.04 14.99
CA ASP A 186 -11.67 9.58 16.20
C ASP A 186 -12.39 9.10 17.48
N ASN A 187 -13.66 8.69 17.36
CA ASN A 187 -14.48 8.20 18.47
C ASN A 187 -14.47 6.67 18.64
N ASN A 188 -13.59 5.95 17.93
CA ASN A 188 -13.54 4.49 17.97
C ASN A 188 -12.42 3.91 18.86
N ALA A 189 -11.91 4.71 19.80
CA ALA A 189 -10.80 4.31 20.66
C ALA A 189 -11.07 3.00 21.43
N GLY A 190 -12.34 2.73 21.80
CA GLY A 190 -12.72 1.51 22.53
C GLY A 190 -12.48 0.20 21.76
N GLU A 191 -12.53 0.23 20.43
CA GLU A 191 -12.27 -0.95 19.59
C GLU A 191 -10.83 -1.00 19.07
N ASP A 192 -10.28 0.18 18.74
CA ASP A 192 -9.05 0.33 17.95
C ASP A 192 -7.77 0.47 18.80
N THR A 193 -7.87 0.94 20.05
CA THR A 193 -6.70 1.10 20.92
C THR A 193 -6.02 -0.24 21.19
N GLY A 194 -4.71 -0.33 20.93
CA GLY A 194 -3.93 -1.55 21.08
C GLY A 194 -4.04 -2.54 19.92
N LYS A 195 -4.80 -2.21 18.86
CA LYS A 195 -4.93 -2.99 17.62
C LYS A 195 -4.40 -2.18 16.43
N LEU A 196 -4.91 -2.44 15.22
CA LEU A 196 -4.55 -1.73 13.99
C LEU A 196 -3.02 -1.73 13.74
N ARG A 197 -2.34 -2.84 14.03
CA ARG A 197 -0.90 -3.01 13.76
C ARG A 197 -0.72 -3.42 12.31
N VAL A 198 -0.11 -2.53 11.53
CA VAL A 198 -0.05 -2.65 10.08
C VAL A 198 1.36 -2.39 9.54
N THR A 199 1.79 -3.21 8.59
CA THR A 199 3.04 -3.03 7.84
C THR A 199 2.72 -2.66 6.40
N TYR A 200 3.34 -1.60 5.90
CA TYR A 200 3.36 -1.24 4.49
C TYR A 200 4.78 -1.36 3.99
N HIS A 201 5.03 -2.19 2.98
CA HIS A 201 6.35 -2.20 2.36
C HIS A 201 6.38 -2.47 0.88
N HIS A 202 7.33 -1.85 0.18
CA HIS A 202 7.50 -2.06 -1.26
C HIS A 202 6.24 -1.76 -2.07
N ASN A 203 5.41 -0.84 -1.58
CA ASN A 203 4.23 -0.38 -2.29
C ASN A 203 4.59 0.81 -3.20
N SER A 204 3.80 1.00 -4.24
CA SER A 204 3.87 2.13 -5.15
C SER A 204 2.60 2.97 -5.02
N PHE A 205 2.72 4.23 -4.61
CA PHE A 205 1.62 5.19 -4.51
C PHE A 205 1.84 6.32 -5.52
N ILE A 206 1.15 6.27 -6.66
CA ILE A 206 1.36 7.19 -7.79
C ILE A 206 0.04 7.86 -8.14
N ASN A 207 -0.01 9.19 -8.14
CA ASN A 207 -1.26 9.92 -8.46
C ASN A 207 -2.44 9.52 -7.54
N VAL A 208 -2.17 9.40 -6.24
CA VAL A 208 -3.19 9.18 -5.20
C VAL A 208 -3.23 10.41 -4.29
N ASN A 209 -4.39 11.01 -4.09
CA ASN A 209 -4.48 12.33 -3.47
C ASN A 209 -4.09 12.35 -1.99
N SER A 210 -4.64 11.45 -1.15
CA SER A 210 -4.32 11.41 0.29
C SER A 210 -4.48 10.02 0.89
N ARG A 211 -4.17 9.90 2.19
CA ARG A 211 -4.22 8.66 3.00
C ARG A 211 -3.23 7.61 2.48
N LEU A 212 -1.92 7.86 2.61
CA LEU A 212 -0.87 6.99 2.04
C LEU A 212 0.12 6.39 3.08
N PRO A 213 -0.33 5.73 4.17
CA PRO A 213 -1.70 5.58 4.67
C PRO A 213 -2.08 6.69 5.68
N SER A 214 -3.37 6.76 6.05
CA SER A 214 -3.83 7.51 7.23
C SER A 214 -4.14 6.54 8.37
N ILE A 215 -3.47 6.68 9.52
CA ILE A 215 -3.53 5.73 10.65
C ILE A 215 -3.98 6.45 11.92
N ARG A 216 -4.99 5.88 12.59
CA ARG A 216 -5.44 6.27 13.94
C ARG A 216 -5.16 5.17 14.95
N PHE A 217 -4.83 5.53 16.19
CA PHE A 217 -4.64 4.68 17.38
C PHE A 217 -3.54 3.60 17.31
N GLY A 218 -3.41 2.90 16.18
CA GLY A 218 -2.56 1.74 16.00
C GLY A 218 -1.07 2.05 15.82
N THR A 219 -0.35 1.04 15.38
CA THR A 219 1.08 1.17 15.04
C THR A 219 1.33 0.82 13.59
N GLY A 220 2.08 1.70 12.91
CA GLY A 220 2.42 1.55 11.50
C GLY A 220 3.92 1.37 11.30
N HIS A 221 4.31 0.36 10.52
CA HIS A 221 5.66 0.29 9.96
C HIS A 221 5.59 0.47 8.44
N ILE A 222 6.02 1.62 7.96
CA ILE A 222 5.95 2.02 6.55
C ILE A 222 7.38 2.12 6.04
N TYR A 223 7.79 1.19 5.18
CA TYR A 223 9.17 1.19 4.70
C TYR A 223 9.33 0.82 3.23
N SER A 224 10.47 1.17 2.67
CA SER A 224 10.84 0.83 1.29
C SER A 224 9.71 1.03 0.28
N SER A 225 8.96 2.14 0.33
CA SER A 225 7.85 2.41 -0.60
C SER A 225 8.11 3.67 -1.43
N CYS A 226 7.50 3.72 -2.61
CA CYS A 226 7.61 4.84 -3.54
C CYS A 226 6.33 5.67 -3.52
N TYR A 227 6.48 6.98 -3.38
CA TYR A 227 5.39 7.95 -3.37
C TYR A 227 5.65 9.03 -4.42
N SER A 228 4.67 9.24 -5.31
CA SER A 228 4.74 10.31 -6.32
C SER A 228 3.42 11.03 -6.46
N GLY A 229 3.41 12.30 -6.07
CA GLY A 229 2.22 13.14 -6.00
C GLY A 229 1.46 13.01 -4.68
N GLY A 230 0.22 13.50 -4.70
CA GLY A 230 -0.66 13.57 -3.53
C GLY A 230 -0.45 14.84 -2.70
N ILE A 231 -1.50 15.25 -1.99
CA ILE A 231 -1.46 16.41 -1.07
C ILE A 231 -0.97 16.01 0.32
N SER A 232 -1.07 14.73 0.69
CA SER A 232 -0.51 14.18 1.93
C SER A 232 -0.14 12.71 1.78
N GLY A 233 0.94 12.31 2.45
CA GLY A 233 1.48 10.95 2.48
C GLY A 233 1.01 10.19 3.71
N VAL A 234 1.96 9.80 4.56
CA VAL A 234 1.71 9.10 5.83
C VAL A 234 1.12 10.09 6.84
N ASN A 235 -0.09 9.83 7.31
CA ASN A 235 -0.76 10.65 8.33
C ASN A 235 -1.00 9.84 9.61
N SER A 236 -0.29 10.16 10.69
CA SER A 236 -0.38 9.48 11.99
C SER A 236 -1.20 10.31 12.96
N ARG A 237 -2.31 9.78 13.48
CA ARG A 237 -3.35 10.54 14.19
C ARG A 237 -3.84 9.83 15.44
N MET A 238 -4.54 10.53 16.32
CA MET A 238 -5.24 9.93 17.47
C MET A 238 -4.32 9.02 18.30
N GLY A 239 -3.11 9.49 18.60
CA GLY A 239 -2.12 8.73 19.37
C GLY A 239 -1.44 7.57 18.64
N ALA A 240 -1.67 7.39 17.33
CA ALA A 240 -0.95 6.41 16.53
C ALA A 240 0.57 6.62 16.60
N GLN A 241 1.32 5.54 16.41
CA GLN A 241 2.79 5.57 16.37
C GLN A 241 3.29 4.92 15.09
N VAL A 242 4.03 5.65 14.28
CA VAL A 242 4.57 5.12 13.02
C VAL A 242 6.09 5.15 12.99
N LEU A 243 6.69 4.14 12.36
CA LEU A 243 8.05 4.18 11.83
C LEU A 243 7.95 4.30 10.31
N VAL A 244 8.55 5.35 9.76
CA VAL A 244 8.58 5.62 8.31
C VAL A 244 10.04 5.63 7.85
N GLU A 245 10.50 4.59 7.18
CA GLU A 245 11.92 4.47 6.84
C GLU A 245 12.23 4.00 5.41
N GLN A 246 13.31 4.51 4.84
CA GLN A 246 13.79 4.11 3.51
C GLN A 246 12.75 4.29 2.39
N ASN A 247 11.82 5.23 2.53
CA ASN A 247 10.83 5.57 1.52
C ASN A 247 11.32 6.71 0.63
N SER A 248 10.80 6.78 -0.60
CA SER A 248 11.06 7.89 -1.52
C SER A 248 9.78 8.66 -1.78
N PHE A 249 9.76 9.95 -1.43
CA PHE A 249 8.64 10.85 -1.62
C PHE A 249 8.98 11.91 -2.66
N SER A 250 8.13 12.03 -3.68
CA SER A 250 8.25 13.03 -4.72
C SER A 250 6.95 13.82 -4.88
N ASN A 251 7.04 15.16 -4.94
CA ASN A 251 5.90 16.05 -5.15
C ASN A 251 4.75 15.82 -4.15
N ASN A 252 5.08 15.63 -2.87
CA ASN A 252 4.12 15.38 -1.80
C ASN A 252 4.38 16.39 -0.66
N PRO A 253 3.58 17.48 -0.54
CA PRO A 253 3.89 18.59 0.36
C PRO A 253 3.74 18.21 1.84
N LEU A 254 3.04 17.13 2.17
CA LEU A 254 2.88 16.60 3.52
C LEU A 254 3.20 15.11 3.55
N ALA A 255 4.44 14.76 3.19
CA ALA A 255 4.91 13.37 3.04
C ALA A 255 4.75 12.55 4.32
N ILE A 256 5.06 13.17 5.47
CA ILE A 256 4.76 12.63 6.79
C ILE A 256 4.13 13.75 7.61
N VAL A 257 2.96 13.51 8.18
CA VAL A 257 2.23 14.47 9.00
C VAL A 257 1.62 13.79 10.23
N THR A 258 1.59 14.48 11.37
CA THR A 258 1.10 13.90 12.63
C THR A 258 -0.12 14.59 13.22
N ASP A 259 -0.59 15.70 12.64
CA ASP A 259 -1.60 16.60 13.22
C ASP A 259 -2.69 17.00 12.20
N LEU A 260 -2.92 16.17 11.18
CA LEU A 260 -3.85 16.48 10.09
C LEU A 260 -5.17 15.72 10.24
N ASP A 261 -6.27 16.45 10.10
CA ASP A 261 -7.66 16.00 10.01
C ASP A 261 -8.27 15.35 11.27
N SER A 262 -7.57 15.34 12.42
CA SER A 262 -8.01 14.72 13.68
C SER A 262 -7.87 15.64 14.89
N ASP A 263 -8.62 15.33 15.95
CA ASP A 263 -8.60 16.10 17.20
C ASP A 263 -7.29 15.97 17.98
N LEU A 264 -6.62 14.82 17.86
CA LEU A 264 -5.33 14.55 18.50
C LEU A 264 -4.28 14.14 17.48
N GLU A 265 -3.06 14.63 17.70
CA GLU A 265 -1.90 14.21 16.93
C GLU A 265 -1.54 12.73 17.19
N GLY A 266 -0.96 12.08 16.19
CA GLY A 266 -0.19 10.86 16.37
C GLY A 266 1.27 11.17 16.63
N SER A 267 2.16 10.25 16.28
CA SER A 267 3.61 10.44 16.37
C SER A 267 4.34 9.64 15.30
N ALA A 268 5.54 10.10 14.94
CA ALA A 268 6.35 9.47 13.91
C ALA A 268 7.83 9.37 14.31
N ASN A 269 8.43 8.23 13.99
CA ASN A 269 9.87 8.01 13.92
C ASN A 269 10.21 7.90 12.43
N GLU A 270 11.23 8.60 11.95
CA GLU A 270 11.62 8.54 10.54
C GLU A 270 13.12 8.33 10.36
N SER A 271 13.51 7.58 9.32
CA SER A 271 14.91 7.26 9.04
C SER A 271 15.16 7.01 7.56
N GLY A 272 16.18 7.67 6.98
CA GLY A 272 16.67 7.38 5.63
C GLY A 272 15.65 7.53 4.48
N ASN A 273 14.59 8.31 4.68
CA ASN A 273 13.68 8.70 3.61
C ASN A 273 14.34 9.73 2.68
N ILE A 274 13.90 9.77 1.41
CA ILE A 274 14.27 10.81 0.44
C ILE A 274 13.04 11.67 0.15
N TYR A 275 13.24 12.99 0.13
CA TYR A 275 12.20 13.98 -0.17
C TYR A 275 12.62 14.83 -1.39
N THR A 276 11.86 14.73 -2.48
CA THR A 276 12.05 15.55 -3.69
C THR A 276 10.80 16.39 -3.89
N ASN A 277 10.88 17.72 -3.74
CA ASN A 277 9.70 18.60 -3.70
C ASN A 277 8.64 18.10 -2.69
N ALA A 278 9.11 17.65 -1.53
CA ALA A 278 8.29 17.07 -0.49
C ALA A 278 8.77 17.56 0.88
N SER A 279 7.87 17.63 1.85
CA SER A 279 8.17 18.08 3.21
C SER A 279 7.38 17.31 4.25
N THR A 280 7.81 17.39 5.50
CA THR A 280 7.15 16.76 6.65
C THR A 280 6.59 17.82 7.61
N ARG A 281 5.57 17.44 8.38
CA ARG A 281 5.03 18.19 9.50
C ARG A 281 4.81 17.24 10.68
N ILE A 282 5.92 16.86 11.31
CA ILE A 282 5.94 15.96 12.47
C ILE A 282 5.99 16.83 13.74
N THR A 283 4.83 17.02 14.35
CA THR A 283 4.66 17.77 15.61
C THR A 283 5.06 16.94 16.83
N LYS A 284 4.98 15.61 16.73
CA LYS A 284 5.38 14.68 17.79
C LYS A 284 6.24 13.54 17.27
N LYS A 285 7.46 13.46 17.79
CA LYS A 285 8.40 12.38 17.50
C LYS A 285 8.07 11.14 18.34
N SER A 286 8.27 9.95 17.76
CA SER A 286 8.22 8.67 18.48
C SER A 286 9.58 7.98 18.46
N SER A 287 9.78 6.99 19.33
CA SER A 287 10.91 6.05 19.29
C SER A 287 10.47 4.64 18.86
N TYR A 288 9.24 4.53 18.33
CA TYR A 288 8.65 3.26 17.95
C TYR A 288 9.52 2.52 16.93
N LYS A 289 9.64 1.21 17.14
CA LYS A 289 10.27 0.25 16.23
C LYS A 289 9.49 -1.06 16.27
N PRO A 290 9.29 -1.74 15.13
CA PRO A 290 8.67 -3.06 15.11
C PRO A 290 9.60 -4.10 15.75
N SER A 291 9.03 -5.19 16.28
CA SER A 291 9.77 -6.26 16.96
C SER A 291 10.16 -7.43 16.05
N TYR A 292 9.60 -7.52 14.84
CA TYR A 292 9.94 -8.56 13.88
C TYR A 292 11.20 -8.22 13.08
N SER A 293 11.86 -9.24 12.52
CA SER A 293 12.98 -9.06 11.60
C SER A 293 12.49 -8.67 10.21
N TYR A 294 13.23 -7.77 9.53
CA TYR A 294 12.94 -7.32 8.17
C TYR A 294 14.23 -6.84 7.50
N THR A 295 14.15 -6.63 6.19
CA THR A 295 15.22 -6.02 5.39
C THR A 295 14.62 -4.85 4.63
N THR A 296 15.34 -3.73 4.60
CA THR A 296 14.96 -2.56 3.82
C THR A 296 15.73 -2.51 2.51
N ASP A 297 15.15 -1.82 1.55
CA ASP A 297 15.77 -1.46 0.29
C ASP A 297 15.98 0.06 0.31
N PRO A 298 17.09 0.59 -0.20
CA PRO A 298 17.39 2.00 -0.09
C PRO A 298 16.35 2.89 -0.78
N ALA A 299 15.96 3.99 -0.12
CA ALA A 299 15.05 5.00 -0.67
C ALA A 299 15.46 5.47 -2.08
N ALA A 300 16.76 5.57 -2.37
CA ALA A 300 17.27 6.01 -3.66
C ALA A 300 16.88 5.07 -4.83
N SER A 301 16.72 3.77 -4.56
CA SER A 301 16.45 2.75 -5.59
C SER A 301 15.02 2.24 -5.55
N VAL A 302 14.28 2.57 -4.48
CA VAL A 302 13.01 1.90 -4.17
C VAL A 302 11.93 2.12 -5.22
N CYS A 303 11.83 3.31 -5.81
CA CYS A 303 10.89 3.58 -6.90
C CYS A 303 11.16 2.72 -8.13
N ALA A 304 12.43 2.51 -8.50
CA ALA A 304 12.80 1.63 -9.62
C ALA A 304 12.53 0.15 -9.28
N ILE A 305 12.72 -0.23 -8.02
CA ILE A 305 12.44 -1.58 -7.51
C ILE A 305 10.94 -1.89 -7.60
N VAL A 306 10.09 -1.05 -7.01
CA VAL A 306 8.64 -1.30 -7.00
C VAL A 306 8.00 -1.15 -8.38
N ALA A 307 8.54 -0.30 -9.26
CA ALA A 307 8.07 -0.22 -10.65
C ALA A 307 8.13 -1.59 -11.36
N LYS A 308 9.18 -2.37 -11.09
CA LYS A 308 9.43 -3.69 -11.70
C LYS A 308 8.81 -4.87 -10.95
N SER A 309 8.52 -4.70 -9.66
CA SER A 309 8.22 -5.85 -8.80
C SER A 309 6.98 -5.68 -7.94
N ALA A 310 6.31 -4.53 -7.96
CA ALA A 310 4.98 -4.39 -7.36
C ALA A 310 3.87 -4.60 -8.40
N GLY A 311 2.70 -5.01 -7.90
CA GLY A 311 1.49 -5.24 -8.67
C GLY A 311 1.43 -6.62 -9.32
N VAL A 312 0.44 -6.80 -10.18
CA VAL A 312 0.10 -8.13 -10.71
C VAL A 312 1.10 -8.64 -11.76
N GLY A 313 1.11 -9.96 -11.97
CA GLY A 313 1.93 -10.64 -12.97
C GLY A 313 3.38 -10.88 -12.57
N VAL A 314 3.77 -10.49 -11.36
CA VAL A 314 5.10 -10.76 -10.79
C VAL A 314 5.13 -12.08 -10.05
N VAL A 315 4.07 -12.37 -9.29
CA VAL A 315 3.80 -13.69 -8.70
C VAL A 315 2.71 -14.39 -9.52
N THR A 316 2.72 -15.71 -9.58
CA THR A 316 1.87 -16.50 -10.48
C THR A 316 1.19 -17.66 -9.77
N PHE A 317 -0.06 -17.96 -10.13
CA PHE A 317 -0.92 -18.97 -9.51
C PHE A 317 -1.74 -19.78 -10.53
#